data_AF-A0A2U8LMU3-F1
#
_entry.id   AF-A0A2U8LMU3-F1
#
_cell.length_a   1.000
_cell.length_b   1.000
_cell.length_c   1.000
_cell.angle_alpha   90.00
_cell.angle_beta   90.00
_cell.angle_gamma   90.00
#
_symmetry.space_group_name_H-M   'P 1'
#
loop_
_entity.id
_entity.type
_entity.pdbx_description
1 polymer ?
#
loop_
_entity_poly.entity_id
_entity_poly.type
_entity_poly.pdbx_seq_one_letter_code
_entity_poly.pdbx_strand_id
1 'polypeptide(L)'
;SSEQYIKHPLQNRWALWYFKNDKSKSWTENLRLISKFDTVEDFWALYNHIQQPSKLGFGCDYCLFKDGIKPMWEDDRNKLGGRWLMTLNKQQRHNDLDRFWMETLLCLIGE
;
A
#
# COMPACT_ATOMS: atom_id res chain seq x y z
N SER A 1 33.25 12.98 -13.11
CA SER A 1 32.03 13.82 -13.12
C SER A 1 31.02 13.09 -12.26
N SER A 2 30.62 13.64 -11.11
CA SER A 2 29.56 13.03 -10.30
C SER A 2 28.24 13.41 -10.94
N GLU A 3 27.61 12.46 -11.65
CA GLU A 3 26.24 12.63 -12.12
C GLU A 3 25.34 12.94 -10.92
N GLN A 4 24.67 14.08 -10.97
CA GLN A 4 23.73 14.47 -9.93
C GLN A 4 22.49 13.59 -10.10
N TYR A 5 22.32 12.62 -9.20
CA TYR A 5 21.16 11.73 -9.20
C TYR A 5 19.92 12.53 -8.77
N ILE A 6 19.10 12.92 -9.74
CA ILE A 6 17.81 13.57 -9.51
C ILE A 6 16.74 12.48 -9.49
N LYS A 7 15.99 12.40 -8.39
CA LYS A 7 14.85 11.49 -8.26
C LYS A 7 13.64 12.03 -9.04
N HIS A 8 12.80 11.13 -9.56
CA HIS A 8 11.62 11.49 -10.33
C HIS A 8 10.40 11.68 -9.42
N PRO A 9 9.87 12.91 -9.26
CA PRO A 9 8.76 13.16 -8.36
C PRO A 9 7.47 12.52 -8.85
N LEU A 10 6.66 12.03 -7.91
CA LEU A 10 5.27 11.63 -8.13
C LEU A 10 4.35 12.84 -7.93
N GLN A 11 3.17 12.81 -8.54
CA GLN A 11 2.18 13.88 -8.40
C GLN A 11 1.68 14.05 -6.95
N ASN A 12 1.67 12.96 -6.18
CA ASN A 12 1.25 12.94 -4.78
C ASN A 12 2.30 12.21 -3.92
N ARG A 13 2.38 12.60 -2.64
CA ARG A 13 3.04 11.79 -1.62
C ARG A 13 2.11 10.67 -1.17
N TRP A 14 2.65 9.47 -1.01
CA TRP A 14 1.93 8.28 -0.62
C TRP A 14 2.44 7.72 0.70
N ALA A 15 1.57 7.04 1.43
CA ALA A 15 1.84 6.36 2.68
C ALA A 15 1.43 4.89 2.57
N LEU A 16 2.39 3.99 2.74
CA LEU A 16 2.15 2.55 2.81
C LEU A 16 1.95 2.13 4.26
N TRP A 17 0.84 1.47 4.52
CA TRP A 17 0.45 0.96 5.84
C TRP A 17 0.40 -0.57 5.81
N TYR A 18 0.68 -1.17 6.97
CA TYR A 18 0.56 -2.58 7.24
C TYR A 18 -0.45 -2.78 8.37
N PHE A 19 -1.41 -3.67 8.14
CA PHE A 19 -2.33 -4.15 9.16
C PHE A 19 -1.97 -5.58 9.54
N LYS A 20 -1.94 -5.87 10.85
CA LYS A 20 -1.80 -7.23 11.36
C LYS A 20 -2.89 -7.48 12.39
N ASN A 21 -3.79 -8.42 12.11
CA ASN A 21 -4.89 -8.75 13.01
C ASN A 21 -4.40 -9.48 14.29
N ASP A 22 -4.04 -8.71 15.30
CA ASP A 22 -3.84 -9.18 16.67
C ASP A 22 -5.15 -9.02 17.44
N LYS A 23 -5.79 -10.14 17.79
CA LYS A 23 -7.09 -10.16 18.47
C LYS A 23 -7.06 -9.55 19.88
N SER A 24 -5.87 -9.34 20.45
CA SER A 24 -5.72 -8.69 21.75
C SER A 24 -5.73 -7.16 21.69
N LYS A 25 -5.68 -6.58 20.49
CA LYS A 25 -5.55 -5.14 20.26
C LYS A 25 -6.77 -4.57 19.53
N SER A 26 -6.98 -3.27 19.68
CA SER A 26 -7.93 -2.55 18.85
C SER A 26 -7.48 -2.53 17.38
N TRP A 27 -8.43 -2.30 16.48
CA TRP A 27 -8.15 -2.24 15.05
C TRP A 27 -7.12 -1.16 14.70
N THR A 28 -7.19 0.01 15.34
CA THR A 28 -6.26 1.12 15.11
C THR A 28 -4.84 0.80 15.59
N GLU A 29 -4.69 0.06 16.69
CA GLU A 29 -3.38 -0.42 17.18
C GLU A 29 -2.74 -1.49 16.28
N ASN A 30 -3.58 -2.19 15.50
CA ASN A 30 -3.15 -3.19 14.52
C ASN A 30 -2.68 -2.57 13.20
N LEU A 31 -2.98 -1.29 12.98
CA LEU A 31 -2.58 -0.54 11.80
C LEU A 31 -1.27 0.21 12.05
N ARG A 32 -0.29 0.03 11.17
CA ARG A 32 1.05 0.64 11.31
C ARG A 32 1.48 1.28 10.01
N LEU A 33 1.98 2.51 10.10
CA LEU A 33 2.65 3.15 8.96
C LEU A 33 4.00 2.45 8.74
N ILE A 34 4.28 2.03 7.51
CA ILE A 34 5.57 1.44 7.13
C ILE A 34 6.52 2.55 6.69
N SER A 35 6.12 3.28 5.65
CA SER A 35 6.93 4.33 5.05
C SER A 35 6.06 5.27 4.21
N LYS A 36 6.61 6.44 3.92
CA LYS A 36 6.04 7.42 2.99
C LYS A 36 7.04 7.70 1.86
N PHE A 37 6.54 7.91 0.66
CA PHE A 37 7.36 8.22 -0.51
C PHE A 37 6.64 9.19 -1.45
N ASP A 38 7.41 10.00 -2.16
CA ASP A 38 6.93 10.97 -3.15
C ASP A 38 7.78 10.95 -4.44
N THR A 39 8.62 9.93 -4.62
CA THR A 39 9.37 9.71 -5.87
C THR A 39 9.24 8.27 -6.36
N VAL A 40 9.48 8.08 -7.66
CA VAL A 40 9.47 6.76 -8.32
C VAL A 40 10.52 5.83 -7.72
N GLU A 41 11.72 6.34 -7.45
CA GLU A 41 12.83 5.56 -6.86
C GLU A 41 12.50 5.12 -5.45
N ASP A 42 11.89 5.99 -4.63
CA ASP A 42 11.54 5.64 -3.26
C ASP A 42 10.38 4.64 -3.21
N PHE A 43 9.45 4.70 -4.17
CA PHE A 43 8.45 3.65 -4.38
C PHE A 43 9.12 2.30 -4.66
N TRP A 44 10.01 2.23 -5.65
CA TRP A 44 10.66 0.97 -6.03
C TRP A 44 11.62 0.46 -4.95
N ALA A 45 12.33 1.36 -4.27
CA ALA A 45 13.14 1.00 -3.12
C ALA A 45 12.27 0.37 -2.02
N LEU A 46 11.12 0.96 -1.68
CA LEU A 46 10.21 0.37 -0.71
C LEU A 46 9.65 -0.97 -1.18
N TYR A 47 9.09 -1.03 -2.40
CA TYR A 47 8.44 -2.23 -2.93
C TYR A 47 9.39 -3.44 -2.95
N ASN A 48 10.65 -3.23 -3.32
CA ASN A 48 11.66 -4.30 -3.39
C ASN A 48 12.14 -4.79 -2.02
N HIS A 49 11.86 -4.07 -0.94
CA HIS A 49 12.28 -4.44 0.43
C HIS A 49 11.12 -4.92 1.31
N ILE A 50 9.87 -4.88 0.83
CA ILE A 50 8.72 -5.43 1.55
C ILE A 50 8.39 -6.85 1.08
N GLN A 51 7.68 -7.57 1.94
CA GLN A 51 7.18 -8.90 1.62
C GLN A 51 6.07 -8.82 0.57
N GLN A 52 6.03 -9.78 -0.35
CA GLN A 52 4.95 -9.87 -1.34
C GLN A 52 3.60 -10.12 -0.65
N PRO A 53 2.49 -9.51 -1.12
CA PRO A 53 1.14 -9.72 -0.57
C PRO A 53 0.73 -11.19 -0.47
N SER A 54 1.06 -12.02 -1.47
CA SER A 54 0.79 -13.46 -1.49
C SER A 54 1.40 -14.22 -0.31
N LYS A 55 2.54 -13.71 0.20
CA LYS A 55 3.31 -14.30 1.30
C LYS A 55 2.88 -13.78 2.67
N LEU A 56 2.01 -12.78 2.75
CA LEU A 56 1.53 -12.28 4.03
C LEU A 56 0.76 -13.37 4.80
N GLY A 57 0.92 -13.34 6.13
CA GLY A 57 0.14 -14.20 7.02
C GLY A 57 -1.36 -13.89 6.95
N PHE A 58 -2.19 -14.87 7.31
CA PHE A 58 -3.65 -14.69 7.37
C PHE A 58 -4.03 -13.51 8.28
N GLY A 59 -4.95 -12.67 7.82
CA GLY A 59 -5.39 -11.48 8.55
C GLY A 59 -4.38 -10.32 8.54
N CYS A 60 -3.43 -10.32 7.61
CA CYS A 60 -2.54 -9.19 7.38
C CYS A 60 -2.89 -8.50 6.05
N ASP A 61 -2.81 -7.17 6.02
CA ASP A 61 -3.13 -6.37 4.84
C ASP A 61 -2.06 -5.29 4.59
N TYR A 62 -1.90 -4.91 3.32
CA TYR A 62 -1.24 -3.66 2.94
C TYR A 62 -2.28 -2.65 2.46
N CYS A 63 -2.04 -1.37 2.76
CA CYS A 63 -2.87 -0.27 2.30
C CYS A 63 -1.99 0.87 1.79
N LEU A 64 -2.18 1.33 0.56
CA LEU A 64 -1.53 2.53 0.03
C LEU A 64 -2.55 3.67 -0.05
N PHE A 65 -2.27 4.77 0.63
CA PHE A 65 -3.13 5.96 0.66
C PHE A 65 -2.31 7.23 0.40
N LYS A 66 -2.93 8.28 -0.13
CA LYS A 66 -2.29 9.60 -0.22
C LYS A 66 -1.93 10.08 1.20
N ASP A 67 -0.81 10.78 1.33
CA ASP A 67 -0.35 11.26 2.63
C ASP A 67 -1.41 12.16 3.30
N GLY A 68 -1.56 12.01 4.60
CA GLY A 68 -2.61 12.66 5.39
C GLY A 68 -3.96 11.94 5.40
N ILE A 69 -4.15 10.88 4.60
CA ILE A 69 -5.37 10.06 4.62
C ILE A 69 -5.09 8.74 5.34
N LYS A 70 -5.82 8.48 6.43
CA LYS A 70 -5.73 7.20 7.14
C LYS A 70 -6.53 6.13 6.39
N PRO A 71 -6.06 4.88 6.34
CA PRO A 71 -6.74 3.77 5.66
C PRO A 71 -7.92 3.23 6.50
N MET A 72 -8.82 4.11 6.95
CA MET A 72 -9.95 3.78 7.82
C MET A 72 -11.20 4.55 7.41
N TRP A 73 -12.38 4.01 7.68
CA TRP A 73 -13.66 4.57 7.21
C TRP A 73 -14.03 5.87 7.95
N GLU A 74 -13.50 6.09 9.15
CA GLU A 74 -13.72 7.29 9.94
C GLU A 74 -12.94 8.50 9.44
N ASP A 75 -11.94 8.31 8.56
CA ASP A 75 -11.21 9.41 7.96
C ASP A 75 -12.17 10.29 7.13
N ASP A 76 -12.06 11.61 7.29
CA ASP A 76 -12.95 12.56 6.62
C ASP A 76 -12.95 12.42 5.09
N ARG A 77 -11.85 11.95 4.51
CA ARG A 77 -11.72 11.70 3.07
C ARG A 77 -12.35 10.39 2.61
N ASN A 78 -12.62 9.46 3.54
CA ASN A 78 -13.16 8.13 3.26
C ASN A 78 -14.63 7.97 3.68
N LYS A 79 -15.10 8.69 4.70
CA LYS A 79 -16.39 8.46 5.36
C LYS A 79 -17.64 8.58 4.45
N LEU A 80 -17.54 9.31 3.35
CA LEU A 80 -18.60 9.46 2.34
C LEU A 80 -18.24 8.78 1.00
N GLY A 81 -17.16 7.99 0.98
CA GLY A 81 -16.65 7.34 -0.21
C GLY A 81 -17.17 5.91 -0.38
N GLY A 82 -16.40 5.13 -1.14
CA GLY A 82 -16.66 3.71 -1.37
C GLY A 82 -15.38 3.02 -1.84
N ARG A 83 -15.49 1.73 -2.17
CA ARG A 83 -14.38 0.97 -2.74
C ARG A 83 -14.86 0.03 -3.84
N TRP A 84 -14.03 -0.13 -4.87
CA TRP A 84 -14.13 -1.24 -5.79
C TRP A 84 -13.49 -2.47 -5.13
N LEU A 85 -14.25 -3.56 -5.03
CA LEU A 85 -13.80 -4.77 -4.35
C LEU A 85 -13.63 -5.92 -5.36
N MET A 86 -12.39 -6.37 -5.53
CA MET A 86 -12.06 -7.58 -6.26
C MET A 86 -11.75 -8.71 -5.28
N THR A 87 -12.47 -9.83 -5.39
CA THR A 87 -12.25 -11.00 -4.53
C THR A 87 -11.55 -12.09 -5.32
N LEU A 88 -10.43 -12.60 -4.79
CA LEU A 88 -9.66 -13.67 -5.41
C LEU A 88 -9.92 -15.00 -4.73
N ASN A 89 -10.03 -16.07 -5.51
CA ASN A 89 -10.04 -17.43 -4.97
C ASN A 89 -8.63 -17.88 -4.54
N LYS A 90 -8.51 -19.05 -3.90
CA LYS A 90 -7.22 -19.57 -3.40
C LYS A 90 -6.16 -19.74 -4.51
N GLN A 91 -6.57 -20.20 -5.69
CA GLN A 91 -5.65 -20.40 -6.82
C GLN A 91 -5.16 -19.06 -7.37
N GLN A 92 -6.06 -18.10 -7.54
CA GLN A 92 -5.73 -16.74 -7.95
C GLN A 92 -4.85 -16.02 -6.92
N ARG A 93 -5.06 -16.27 -5.61
CA ARG A 93 -4.17 -15.72 -4.56
C ARG A 93 -2.72 -16.13 -4.78
N HIS A 94 -2.48 -17.36 -5.23
CA HIS A 94 -1.13 -17.85 -5.48
C HIS A 94 -0.52 -17.31 -6.78
N ASN A 95 -1.33 -17.17 -7.83
CA ASN A 95 -0.81 -16.88 -9.17
C ASN A 95 -0.91 -15.41 -9.58
N ASP A 96 -1.91 -14.67 -9.08
CA ASP A 96 -2.28 -13.36 -9.61
C ASP A 96 -2.20 -12.22 -8.59
N LEU A 97 -2.29 -12.51 -7.28
CA LEU A 97 -2.41 -11.45 -6.26
C LEU A 97 -1.26 -10.44 -6.30
N ASP A 98 -0.01 -10.90 -6.40
CA ASP A 98 1.15 -9.99 -6.42
C ASP A 98 1.16 -9.11 -7.67
N ARG A 99 0.74 -9.66 -8.81
CA ARG A 99 0.62 -8.92 -10.07
C ARG A 99 -0.50 -7.89 -9.99
N PHE A 100 -1.69 -8.28 -9.56
CA PHE A 100 -2.82 -7.34 -9.42
C PHE A 100 -2.52 -6.24 -8.40
N TRP A 101 -1.84 -6.57 -7.31
CA TRP A 101 -1.40 -5.57 -6.34
C TRP A 101 -0.41 -4.59 -6.96
N MET A 102 0.62 -5.08 -7.67
CA MET A 102 1.57 -4.22 -8.38
C MET A 102 0.86 -3.31 -9.39
N GLU A 103 0.02 -3.86 -10.26
CA GLU A 103 -0.73 -3.10 -11.26
C GLU A 103 -1.59 -2.01 -10.59
N THR A 104 -2.25 -2.33 -9.47
CA THR A 104 -3.02 -1.37 -8.68
C THR A 104 -2.14 -0.24 -8.14
N LEU A 105 -0.97 -0.56 -7.57
CA LEU A 105 -0.04 0.45 -7.06
C LEU A 105 0.45 1.37 -8.18
N LEU A 106 0.81 0.81 -9.34
CA LEU A 106 1.25 1.57 -10.51
C LEU A 106 0.13 2.48 -11.04
N CYS A 107 -1.12 2.00 -11.09
CA CYS A 107 -2.27 2.83 -11.46
C CYS A 107 -2.51 3.99 -10.49
N LEU A 108 -2.22 3.82 -9.20
CA LEU A 108 -2.38 4.87 -8.20
C LEU A 108 -1.26 5.92 -8.31
N ILE A 109 0.00 5.49 -8.34
CA ILE A 109 1.13 6.43 -8.30
C ILE A 109 1.42 7.07 -9.65
N GLY A 110 1.02 6.43 -10.76
CA GLY A 110 1.27 6.85 -12.13
C GLY A 110 0.22 7.79 -12.72
N GLU A 111 -0.58 8.46 -11.88
CA GLU A 111 -1.45 9.59 -12.28
C GLU A 111 -0.68 10.63 -13.12
#